data_AF-A0A954KQM2-F1
#
_entry.id   AF-A0A954KQM2-F1
#
_cell.length_a   1.000
_cell.length_b   1.000
_cell.length_c   1.000
_cell.angle_alpha   90.00
_cell.angle_beta   90.00
_cell.angle_gamma   90.00
#
_symmetry.space_group_name_H-M   'P 1'
#
loop_
_entity.id
_entity.type
_entity.pdbx_description
1 polymer ?
#
loop_
_entity_poly.entity_id
_entity_poly.type
_entity_poly.pdbx_seq_one_letter_code
_entity_poly.pdbx_strand_id
1 'polypeptide(L)'
;MQFPVGQCLRIVILPFLLTGIVASEVHAQVASPQQVHPLEAAMSPDVWRRELRIVDLHQHIEDSPERLERAIRILDRAGVGVGVILGAGTVTSNDNQPSGFQKARERCESLYPGRFMHHMILDYAGWDDADWSDRAVRQIEEGHRLGAAGLKEYKRLGLFLKDGSGKLIRIDDPKLDPVWQRCGELAMPISIHVGDPKAFWLPYDDSNERWTELKDHRSWWFGDPAK
;
A
#
# COMPACT_ATOMS: atom_id res chain seq x y z
N MET A 1 22.43 43.07 1.05
CA MET A 1 22.58 43.66 -0.29
C MET A 1 21.34 43.31 -1.10
N GLN A 2 20.48 44.30 -1.37
CA GLN A 2 19.33 44.15 -2.26
C GLN A 2 19.83 44.10 -3.71
N PHE A 3 19.45 43.07 -4.45
CA PHE A 3 19.59 43.04 -5.91
C PHE A 3 18.39 43.79 -6.52
N PRO A 4 18.59 44.72 -7.47
CA PRO A 4 17.48 45.38 -8.14
C PRO A 4 16.85 44.41 -9.15
N VAL A 5 15.56 44.14 -8.98
CA VAL A 5 14.70 43.49 -9.98
C VAL A 5 14.29 44.53 -11.00
N GLY A 6 14.53 44.25 -12.28
CA GLY A 6 14.05 45.07 -13.40
C GLY A 6 15.12 45.38 -14.44
N GLN A 7 15.57 44.37 -15.18
CA GLN A 7 16.19 44.61 -16.49
C GLN A 7 15.30 44.02 -17.58
N CYS A 8 14.73 44.90 -18.38
CA CYS A 8 13.98 44.58 -19.59
C CYS A 8 15.00 44.27 -20.69
N LEU A 9 15.01 43.04 -21.21
CA LEU A 9 15.88 42.67 -22.32
C LEU A 9 15.33 43.27 -23.62
N ARG A 10 15.93 44.38 -24.08
CA ARG A 10 15.63 44.98 -25.39
C ARG A 10 16.35 44.20 -26.47
N ILE A 11 15.63 43.35 -27.21
CA ILE A 11 16.12 42.75 -28.46
C ILE A 11 15.71 43.68 -29.60
N VAL A 12 16.69 44.33 -30.24
CA VAL A 12 16.49 45.13 -31.45
C VAL A 12 16.94 44.29 -32.65
N ILE A 13 15.99 43.83 -33.47
CA ILE A 13 16.29 43.19 -34.75
C ILE A 13 16.24 44.28 -35.83
N LEU A 14 17.38 44.57 -36.47
CA LEU A 14 17.47 45.51 -37.60
C LEU A 14 17.32 44.77 -38.93
N PRO A 15 16.29 45.04 -39.75
CA PRO A 15 16.32 44.69 -41.16
C PRO A 15 16.88 45.86 -41.96
N PHE A 16 17.86 45.57 -42.81
CA PHE A 16 18.33 46.48 -43.85
C PHE A 16 17.27 46.52 -44.97
N LEU A 17 16.55 47.64 -45.14
CA LEU A 17 16.05 48.17 -46.43
C LEU A 17 15.27 49.48 -46.21
N LEU A 18 15.60 50.51 -47.01
CA LEU A 18 14.95 51.81 -47.04
C LEU A 18 13.45 51.69 -47.36
N THR A 19 12.59 51.90 -46.36
CA THR A 19 11.30 52.64 -46.41
C THR A 19 10.60 52.48 -45.06
N GLY A 20 10.19 53.59 -44.45
CA GLY A 20 9.32 53.73 -43.27
C GLY A 20 9.11 52.51 -42.37
N ILE A 21 9.94 52.37 -41.32
CA ILE A 21 9.77 51.37 -40.27
C ILE A 21 8.66 51.85 -39.33
N VAL A 22 7.48 51.23 -39.41
CA VAL A 22 6.53 51.24 -38.28
C VAL A 22 7.01 50.16 -37.31
N ALA A 23 7.71 50.57 -36.26
CA ALA A 23 8.12 49.66 -35.20
C ALA A 23 6.86 49.27 -34.39
N SER A 24 6.28 48.10 -34.65
CA SER A 24 5.32 47.51 -33.72
C SER A 24 6.10 46.87 -32.57
N GLU A 25 6.11 47.52 -31.40
CA GLU A 25 6.67 46.94 -30.19
C GLU A 25 5.77 45.80 -29.71
N VAL A 26 6.17 44.55 -29.98
CA VAL A 26 5.57 43.38 -29.34
C VAL A 26 6.02 43.35 -27.89
N HIS A 27 5.21 43.92 -27.01
CA HIS A 27 5.41 43.81 -25.57
C HIS A 27 4.96 42.42 -25.11
N ALA A 28 5.88 41.45 -25.11
CA ALA A 28 5.67 40.23 -24.35
C ALA A 28 5.71 40.59 -22.85
N GLN A 29 4.54 40.65 -22.21
CA GLN A 29 4.47 40.65 -20.76
C GLN A 29 5.02 39.30 -20.27
N VAL A 30 6.27 39.30 -19.79
CA VAL A 30 6.77 38.20 -18.97
C VAL A 30 5.96 38.27 -17.69
N ALA A 31 4.99 37.35 -17.55
CA ALA A 31 4.23 37.23 -16.33
C ALA A 31 5.22 37.06 -15.17
N SER A 32 5.09 37.93 -14.16
CA SER A 32 5.81 37.76 -12.89
C SER A 32 5.59 36.33 -12.40
N PRO A 33 6.62 35.58 -11.98
CA PRO A 33 6.40 34.25 -11.43
C PRO A 33 5.35 34.34 -10.35
N GLN A 34 4.23 33.64 -10.51
CA GLN A 34 3.23 33.56 -9.46
C GLN A 34 3.94 33.02 -8.22
N GLN A 35 3.96 33.82 -7.15
CA GLN A 35 4.47 33.35 -5.87
C GLN A 35 3.48 32.31 -5.34
N VAL A 36 3.74 31.04 -5.64
CA VAL A 36 3.01 29.92 -5.07
C VAL A 36 3.32 29.87 -3.58
N HIS A 37 2.31 29.67 -2.76
CA HIS A 37 2.51 29.53 -1.32
C HIS A 37 3.46 28.36 -1.03
N PRO A 38 4.46 28.47 -0.13
CA PRO A 38 5.47 27.42 0.06
C PRO A 38 4.88 26.03 0.38
N LEU A 39 3.78 25.98 1.13
CA LEU A 39 3.07 24.72 1.39
C LEU A 39 2.46 24.12 0.12
N GLU A 40 1.86 24.95 -0.73
CA GLU A 40 1.25 24.48 -1.98
C GLU A 40 2.32 23.95 -2.95
N ALA A 41 3.45 24.65 -3.06
CA ALA A 41 4.59 24.18 -3.84
C ALA A 41 5.12 22.82 -3.33
N ALA A 42 5.23 22.65 -2.00
CA ALA A 42 5.66 21.41 -1.36
C ALA A 42 4.65 20.26 -1.52
N MET A 43 3.38 20.56 -1.78
CA MET A 43 2.31 19.59 -2.00
C MET A 43 2.11 19.20 -3.47
N SER A 44 2.86 19.79 -4.39
CA SER A 44 2.73 19.47 -5.82
C SER A 44 3.07 18.00 -6.12
N PRO A 45 2.33 17.33 -7.03
CA PRO A 45 2.59 15.93 -7.38
C PRO A 45 4.03 15.66 -7.87
N ASP A 46 4.63 16.62 -8.58
CA ASP A 46 6.01 16.48 -9.09
C ASP A 46 7.04 16.50 -7.95
N VAL A 47 6.85 17.38 -6.96
CA VAL A 47 7.67 17.40 -5.75
C VAL A 47 7.51 16.10 -4.98
N TRP A 48 6.26 15.63 -4.81
CA TRP A 48 5.98 14.37 -4.10
C TRP A 48 6.63 13.16 -4.76
N ARG A 49 6.59 13.05 -6.09
CA ARG A 49 7.26 11.97 -6.83
C ARG A 49 8.78 12.07 -6.75
N ARG A 50 9.33 13.27 -7.01
CA ARG A 50 10.77 13.51 -7.00
C ARG A 50 11.39 13.25 -5.63
N GLU A 51 10.68 13.60 -4.56
CA GLU A 51 11.13 13.45 -3.18
C GLU A 51 10.62 12.16 -2.53
N LEU A 52 10.04 11.24 -3.32
CA LEU A 52 9.63 9.92 -2.88
C LEU A 52 8.70 9.95 -1.65
N ARG A 53 7.73 10.88 -1.65
CA ARG A 53 6.77 11.07 -0.56
C ARG A 53 5.52 10.20 -0.68
N ILE A 54 5.37 9.50 -1.80
CA ILE A 54 4.22 8.63 -2.05
C ILE A 54 4.42 7.29 -1.33
N VAL A 55 3.38 6.87 -0.61
CA VAL A 55 3.30 5.55 0.04
C VAL A 55 2.25 4.72 -0.68
N ASP A 56 2.65 3.56 -1.20
CA ASP A 56 1.73 2.55 -1.73
C ASP A 56 1.32 1.61 -0.58
N LEU A 57 0.03 1.61 -0.23
CA LEU A 57 -0.50 0.91 0.94
C LEU A 57 -0.84 -0.57 0.70
N HIS A 58 -0.75 -1.08 -0.54
CA HIS A 58 -1.18 -2.45 -0.83
C HIS A 58 -0.25 -3.17 -1.81
N GLN A 59 0.73 -3.88 -1.27
CA GLN A 59 1.63 -4.72 -2.07
C GLN A 59 1.69 -6.16 -1.56
N HIS A 60 1.81 -7.09 -2.51
CA HIS A 60 2.09 -8.50 -2.25
C HIS A 60 3.33 -8.90 -3.06
N ILE A 61 4.50 -8.45 -2.58
CA ILE A 61 5.79 -8.75 -3.19
C ILE A 61 6.47 -9.81 -2.34
N GLU A 62 6.81 -10.94 -2.95
CA GLU A 62 7.65 -11.96 -2.33
C GLU A 62 9.08 -11.40 -2.14
N ASP A 63 9.70 -11.72 -1.01
CA ASP A 63 10.95 -11.13 -0.53
C ASP A 63 12.21 -11.68 -1.22
N SER A 64 12.11 -12.40 -2.33
CA SER A 64 13.29 -12.81 -3.10
C SER A 64 14.05 -11.58 -3.62
N PRO A 65 15.40 -11.57 -3.59
CA PRO A 65 16.20 -10.43 -4.04
C PRO A 65 15.82 -9.90 -5.44
N GLU A 66 15.57 -10.79 -6.39
CA GLU A 66 15.25 -10.44 -7.78
C GLU A 66 13.90 -9.70 -7.90
N ARG A 67 12.91 -10.11 -7.09
CA ARG A 67 11.60 -9.45 -7.07
C ARG A 67 11.66 -8.10 -6.34
N LEU A 68 12.41 -8.01 -5.25
CA LEU A 68 12.61 -6.75 -4.55
C LEU A 68 13.34 -5.73 -5.43
N GLU A 69 14.39 -6.16 -6.15
CA GLU A 69 15.09 -5.32 -7.11
C GLU A 69 14.16 -4.82 -8.22
N ARG A 70 13.34 -5.72 -8.79
CA ARG A 70 12.33 -5.34 -9.78
C ARG A 70 11.31 -4.35 -9.22
N ALA A 71 10.83 -4.58 -7.99
CA ALA A 71 9.88 -3.71 -7.33
C ALA A 71 10.45 -2.30 -7.16
N ILE A 72 11.66 -2.17 -6.61
CA ILE A 72 12.32 -0.87 -6.41
C ILE A 72 12.46 -0.11 -7.73
N ARG A 73 12.88 -0.76 -8.82
CA ARG A 73 12.95 -0.10 -10.13
C ARG A 73 11.60 0.44 -10.61
N ILE A 74 10.51 -0.26 -10.30
CA ILE A 74 9.15 0.19 -10.65
C ILE A 74 8.74 1.36 -9.75
N LEU A 75 8.97 1.25 -8.44
CA LEU A 75 8.64 2.29 -7.46
C LEU A 75 9.38 3.59 -7.76
N ASP A 76 10.69 3.52 -8.04
CA ASP A 76 11.50 4.70 -8.38
C ASP A 76 11.00 5.38 -9.66
N ARG A 77 10.65 4.60 -10.70
CA ARG A 77 10.08 5.15 -11.94
C ARG A 77 8.70 5.79 -11.74
N ALA A 78 7.93 5.29 -10.77
CA ALA A 78 6.62 5.83 -10.42
C ALA A 78 6.69 7.01 -9.43
N GLY A 79 7.86 7.25 -8.82
CA GLY A 79 8.03 8.24 -7.74
C GLY A 79 7.44 7.78 -6.39
N VAL A 80 7.32 6.46 -6.18
CA VAL A 80 6.85 5.87 -4.92
C VAL A 80 8.04 5.62 -3.99
N GLY A 81 7.99 6.21 -2.80
CA GLY A 81 9.06 6.07 -1.82
C GLY A 81 8.96 4.81 -0.99
N VAL A 82 7.76 4.51 -0.49
CA VAL A 82 7.56 3.39 0.44
C VAL A 82 6.44 2.49 -0.07
N GLY A 83 6.69 1.18 -0.11
CA GLY A 83 5.68 0.16 -0.32
C GLY A 83 5.29 -0.53 0.98
N VAL A 84 4.00 -0.72 1.23
CA VAL A 84 3.50 -1.51 2.35
C VAL A 84 3.25 -2.94 1.88
N ILE A 85 4.12 -3.86 2.31
CA ILE A 85 3.97 -5.30 2.08
C ILE A 85 2.89 -5.83 3.02
N LEU A 86 1.77 -6.22 2.44
CA LEU A 86 0.66 -6.81 3.17
C LEU A 86 0.88 -8.32 3.36
N GLY A 87 0.93 -8.71 4.63
CA GLY A 87 1.01 -10.11 5.05
C GLY A 87 2.38 -10.73 4.84
N ALA A 88 3.39 -10.10 5.42
CA ALA A 88 4.80 -10.51 5.37
C ALA A 88 5.12 -11.79 6.18
N GLY A 89 4.12 -12.51 6.67
CA GLY A 89 4.26 -13.74 7.46
C GLY A 89 3.80 -13.61 8.91
N THR A 90 3.76 -14.73 9.60
CA THR A 90 3.44 -14.81 11.03
C THR A 90 4.72 -14.61 11.85
N VAL A 91 4.55 -14.23 13.12
CA VAL A 91 5.64 -14.20 14.11
C VAL A 91 5.84 -15.55 14.81
N THR A 92 4.94 -16.52 14.58
CA THR A 92 5.12 -17.90 15.05
C THR A 92 6.41 -18.48 14.49
N SER A 93 7.17 -19.16 15.35
CA SER A 93 8.41 -19.81 14.98
C SER A 93 8.47 -21.23 15.53
N ASN A 94 9.16 -22.10 14.79
CA ASN A 94 9.55 -23.43 15.24
C ASN A 94 11.02 -23.37 15.69
N ASP A 95 11.33 -24.01 16.82
CA ASP A 95 12.70 -24.30 17.25
C ASP A 95 13.64 -23.07 17.35
N ASN A 96 13.13 -21.96 17.90
CA ASN A 96 13.87 -20.70 18.10
C ASN A 96 14.49 -20.10 16.83
N GLN A 97 14.02 -20.48 15.64
CA GLN A 97 14.47 -19.86 14.40
C GLN A 97 13.79 -18.48 14.19
N PRO A 98 14.33 -17.61 13.33
CA PRO A 98 13.59 -16.42 12.91
C PRO A 98 12.27 -16.82 12.23
N SER A 99 11.18 -16.17 12.62
CA SER A 99 9.84 -16.37 12.05
C SER A 99 9.79 -15.94 10.57
N GLY A 100 8.72 -16.31 9.87
CA GLY A 100 8.51 -15.88 8.49
C GLY A 100 8.50 -14.35 8.36
N PHE A 101 7.80 -13.68 9.29
CA PHE A 101 7.78 -12.22 9.37
C PHE A 101 9.17 -11.62 9.57
N GLN A 102 9.94 -12.14 10.52
CA GLN A 102 11.27 -11.63 10.83
C GLN A 102 12.19 -11.75 9.62
N LYS A 103 12.22 -12.91 8.95
CA LYS A 103 13.04 -13.15 7.75
C LYS A 103 12.70 -12.17 6.61
N ALA A 104 11.41 -12.00 6.33
CA ALA A 104 10.96 -11.10 5.26
C ALA A 104 11.37 -9.65 5.54
N ARG A 105 11.12 -9.18 6.77
CA ARG A 105 11.45 -7.81 7.17
C ARG A 105 12.96 -7.55 7.16
N GLU A 106 13.76 -8.46 7.75
CA GLU A 106 15.22 -8.34 7.77
C GLU A 106 15.81 -8.29 6.37
N ARG A 107 15.30 -9.10 5.43
CA ARG A 107 15.78 -9.11 4.06
C ARG A 107 15.44 -7.81 3.32
N CYS A 108 14.19 -7.34 3.42
CA CYS A 108 13.80 -6.05 2.84
C CYS A 108 14.63 -4.89 3.39
N GLU A 109 14.83 -4.85 4.72
CA GLU A 109 15.62 -3.79 5.36
C GLU A 109 17.11 -3.88 5.00
N SER A 110 17.66 -5.09 4.87
CA SER A 110 19.06 -5.30 4.49
C SER A 110 19.35 -4.90 3.03
N LEU A 111 18.40 -5.13 2.12
CA LEU A 111 18.59 -4.84 0.69
C LEU A 111 18.20 -3.40 0.33
N TYR A 112 17.11 -2.90 0.93
CA TYR A 112 16.47 -1.63 0.58
C TYR A 112 15.92 -0.94 1.84
N PRO A 113 16.80 -0.45 2.73
CA PRO A 113 16.42 0.10 4.02
C PRO A 113 15.41 1.25 3.87
N GLY A 114 14.33 1.20 4.65
CA GLY A 114 13.27 2.20 4.65
C GLY A 114 12.38 2.25 3.40
N ARG A 115 12.55 1.36 2.41
CA ARG A 115 11.71 1.32 1.20
C ARG A 115 10.45 0.47 1.36
N PHE A 116 10.41 -0.39 2.39
CA PHE A 116 9.28 -1.27 2.64
C PHE A 116 8.84 -1.23 4.10
N MET A 117 7.54 -1.08 4.31
CA MET A 117 6.87 -1.31 5.59
C MET A 117 6.12 -2.64 5.52
N HIS A 118 5.94 -3.30 6.67
CA HIS A 118 5.43 -4.67 6.69
C HIS A 118 4.23 -4.78 7.61
N HIS A 119 3.12 -5.28 7.07
CA HIS A 119 2.02 -5.75 7.91
C HIS A 119 2.21 -7.24 8.18
N MET A 120 2.20 -7.61 9.46
CA MET A 120 2.23 -9.02 9.86
C MET A 120 0.88 -9.70 9.57
N ILE A 121 0.83 -11.02 9.69
CA ILE A 121 -0.43 -11.78 9.78
C ILE A 121 -0.51 -12.57 11.08
N LEU A 122 -1.75 -12.85 11.50
CA LEU A 122 -2.02 -13.78 12.59
C LEU A 122 -1.88 -15.24 12.14
N ASP A 123 -1.38 -16.04 13.05
CA ASP A 123 -1.49 -17.49 13.06
C ASP A 123 -2.75 -17.91 13.84
N TYR A 124 -3.64 -18.62 13.16
CA TYR A 124 -4.92 -19.11 13.68
C TYR A 124 -4.82 -20.53 14.25
N ALA A 125 -3.64 -21.15 14.29
CA ALA A 125 -3.46 -22.50 14.81
C ALA A 125 -3.98 -22.64 16.25
N GLY A 126 -4.67 -23.76 16.49
CA GLY A 126 -5.31 -24.05 17.78
C GLY A 126 -6.43 -23.07 18.13
N TRP A 127 -7.21 -22.63 17.14
CA TRP A 127 -8.36 -21.72 17.33
C TRP A 127 -9.27 -22.12 18.49
N ASP A 128 -9.55 -23.42 18.64
CA ASP A 128 -10.47 -23.92 19.68
C ASP A 128 -9.86 -23.92 21.10
N ASP A 129 -8.54 -23.68 21.22
CA ASP A 129 -7.89 -23.64 22.52
C ASP A 129 -8.42 -22.47 23.35
N ALA A 130 -8.55 -22.69 24.67
CA ALA A 130 -9.08 -21.69 25.59
C ALA A 130 -8.19 -20.44 25.68
N ASP A 131 -6.88 -20.59 25.46
CA ASP A 131 -5.89 -19.52 25.53
C ASP A 131 -5.59 -18.86 24.16
N TRP A 132 -6.33 -19.22 23.10
CA TRP A 132 -6.03 -18.77 21.73
C TRP A 132 -5.97 -17.25 21.62
N SER A 133 -6.94 -16.53 22.22
CA SER A 133 -6.99 -15.06 22.18
C SER A 133 -5.75 -14.44 22.82
N ASP A 134 -5.28 -14.99 23.95
CA ASP A 134 -4.07 -14.52 24.61
C ASP A 134 -2.82 -14.80 23.76
N ARG A 135 -2.77 -15.96 23.08
CA ARG A 135 -1.69 -16.26 22.11
C ARG A 135 -1.70 -15.29 20.94
N ALA A 136 -2.87 -14.97 20.39
CA ALA A 136 -3.01 -14.04 19.29
C ALA A 136 -2.59 -12.62 19.68
N VAL A 137 -2.95 -12.16 20.90
CA VAL A 137 -2.47 -10.88 21.45
C VAL A 137 -0.95 -10.85 21.56
N ARG A 138 -0.33 -11.92 22.08
CA ARG A 138 1.15 -12.03 22.14
C ARG A 138 1.80 -11.97 20.77
N GLN A 139 1.15 -12.52 19.73
CA GLN A 139 1.65 -12.38 18.36
C GLN A 139 1.66 -10.91 17.92
N ILE A 140 0.61 -10.13 18.19
CA ILE A 140 0.56 -8.69 17.86
C ILE A 140 1.68 -7.93 18.57
N GLU A 141 1.87 -8.18 19.86
CA GLU A 141 2.93 -7.53 20.66
C GLU A 141 4.31 -7.85 20.11
N GLU A 142 4.55 -9.12 19.76
CA GLU A 142 5.81 -9.55 19.19
C GLU A 142 6.04 -8.95 17.80
N GLY A 143 5.01 -8.89 16.96
CA GLY A 143 5.08 -8.21 15.67
C GLY A 143 5.41 -6.73 15.81
N HIS A 144 4.75 -6.03 16.73
CA HIS A 144 5.08 -4.64 17.05
C HIS A 144 6.52 -4.49 17.53
N ARG A 145 7.00 -5.36 18.43
CA ARG A 145 8.39 -5.36 18.91
C ARG A 145 9.39 -5.60 17.78
N LEU A 146 9.05 -6.50 16.85
CA LEU A 146 9.78 -6.77 15.61
C LEU A 146 9.51 -5.71 14.53
N GLY A 147 8.81 -4.62 14.86
CA GLY A 147 8.49 -3.44 14.05
C GLY A 147 7.63 -3.69 12.81
N ALA A 148 6.61 -4.53 12.94
CA ALA A 148 5.45 -4.51 12.06
C ALA A 148 4.80 -3.12 12.08
N ALA A 149 4.51 -2.58 10.90
CA ALA A 149 3.81 -1.31 10.73
C ALA A 149 2.29 -1.44 10.87
N GLY A 150 1.78 -2.68 10.92
CA GLY A 150 0.35 -2.95 11.02
C GLY A 150 0.05 -4.44 10.94
N LEU A 151 -1.24 -4.77 10.87
CA LEU A 151 -1.77 -6.12 10.70
C LEU A 151 -2.48 -6.23 9.35
N LYS A 152 -2.29 -7.36 8.67
CA LYS A 152 -3.07 -7.74 7.50
C LYS A 152 -3.99 -8.87 7.89
N GLU A 153 -5.30 -8.68 7.66
CA GLU A 153 -6.25 -9.79 7.69
C GLU A 153 -6.71 -10.13 6.27
N TYR A 154 -6.71 -11.42 5.96
CA TYR A 154 -7.05 -11.98 4.67
C TYR A 154 -8.46 -12.53 4.66
N LYS A 155 -9.01 -12.66 3.45
CA LYS A 155 -10.37 -13.15 3.24
C LYS A 155 -10.57 -14.61 3.62
N ARG A 156 -9.49 -15.30 3.96
CA ARG A 156 -9.56 -16.60 4.64
C ARG A 156 -10.40 -16.52 5.91
N LEU A 157 -10.37 -15.42 6.65
CA LEU A 157 -11.30 -15.18 7.73
C LEU A 157 -12.68 -14.86 7.14
N GLY A 158 -13.68 -15.69 7.46
CA GLY A 158 -15.03 -15.62 6.90
C GLY A 158 -15.28 -16.45 5.64
N LEU A 159 -14.24 -16.85 4.87
CA LEU A 159 -14.43 -17.68 3.67
C LEU A 159 -13.83 -19.09 3.75
N PHE A 160 -12.74 -19.29 4.52
CA PHE A 160 -12.00 -20.56 4.50
C PHE A 160 -11.65 -21.11 5.89
N LEU A 161 -11.30 -20.24 6.84
CA LEU A 161 -10.94 -20.66 8.20
C LEU A 161 -12.17 -21.21 8.91
N LYS A 162 -12.00 -22.37 9.54
CA LYS A 162 -13.07 -23.09 10.25
C LYS A 162 -12.65 -23.40 11.67
N ASP A 163 -13.62 -23.40 12.57
CA ASP A 163 -13.45 -23.90 13.93
C ASP A 163 -13.43 -25.44 13.97
N GLY A 164 -13.25 -26.01 15.15
CA GLY A 164 -13.22 -27.47 15.36
C GLY A 164 -14.54 -28.17 15.05
N SER A 165 -15.64 -27.44 14.94
CA SER A 165 -16.94 -27.96 14.50
C SER A 165 -17.10 -27.96 12.96
N GLY A 166 -16.13 -27.42 12.23
CA GLY A 166 -16.16 -27.28 10.77
C GLY A 166 -16.95 -26.08 10.28
N LYS A 167 -17.37 -25.18 11.17
CA LYS A 167 -18.09 -23.94 10.82
C LYS A 167 -17.08 -22.85 10.51
N LEU A 168 -17.40 -21.98 9.55
CA LEU A 168 -16.57 -20.82 9.23
C LEU A 168 -16.43 -19.90 10.45
N ILE A 169 -15.17 -19.54 10.75
CA ILE A 169 -14.86 -18.53 11.78
C ILE A 169 -15.39 -17.19 11.29
N ARG A 170 -16.16 -16.53 12.15
CA ARG A 170 -16.75 -15.23 11.84
C ARG A 170 -15.73 -14.11 12.04
N ILE A 171 -15.86 -13.06 11.25
CA ILE A 171 -15.03 -11.86 11.39
C ILE A 171 -15.25 -11.12 12.72
N ASP A 172 -16.48 -11.20 13.24
CA ASP A 172 -16.93 -10.59 14.50
C ASP A 172 -16.95 -11.60 15.65
N ASP A 173 -16.16 -12.68 15.56
CA ASP A 173 -16.06 -13.65 16.65
C ASP A 173 -15.39 -13.00 17.89
N PRO A 174 -15.99 -13.10 19.09
CA PRO A 174 -15.45 -12.45 20.30
C PRO A 174 -14.01 -12.85 20.65
N LYS A 175 -13.52 -14.00 20.19
CA LYS A 175 -12.11 -14.39 20.40
C LYS A 175 -11.12 -13.43 19.73
N LEU A 176 -11.55 -12.66 18.73
CA LEU A 176 -10.73 -11.68 18.02
C LEU A 176 -10.73 -10.28 18.69
N ASP A 177 -11.70 -9.98 19.55
CA ASP A 177 -11.81 -8.65 20.17
C ASP A 177 -10.52 -8.19 20.89
N PRO A 178 -9.83 -9.05 21.67
CA PRO A 178 -8.56 -8.66 22.30
C PRO A 178 -7.46 -8.31 21.29
N VAL A 179 -7.46 -8.94 20.11
CA VAL A 179 -6.50 -8.65 19.03
C VAL A 179 -6.73 -7.25 18.49
N TRP A 180 -7.98 -6.93 18.15
CA TRP A 180 -8.35 -5.62 17.60
C TRP A 180 -8.07 -4.50 18.61
N GLN A 181 -8.42 -4.73 19.87
CA GLN A 181 -8.12 -3.82 20.95
C GLN A 181 -6.60 -3.60 21.06
N ARG A 182 -5.81 -4.68 21.07
CA ARG A 182 -4.35 -4.57 21.20
C ARG A 182 -3.71 -3.82 20.03
N CYS A 183 -4.18 -4.04 18.81
CA CYS A 183 -3.75 -3.25 17.64
C CYS A 183 -4.02 -1.75 17.85
N GLY A 184 -5.20 -1.40 18.37
CA GLY A 184 -5.56 -0.01 18.70
C GLY A 184 -4.64 0.61 19.76
N GLU A 185 -4.36 -0.12 20.85
CA GLU A 185 -3.46 0.32 21.92
C GLU A 185 -2.01 0.55 21.44
N LEU A 186 -1.55 -0.24 20.47
CA LEU A 186 -0.21 -0.14 19.88
C LEU A 186 -0.15 0.77 18.65
N ALA A 187 -1.26 1.45 18.29
CA ALA A 187 -1.38 2.25 17.09
C ALA A 187 -1.01 1.50 15.79
N MET A 188 -1.29 0.19 15.74
CA MET A 188 -1.09 -0.65 14.56
C MET A 188 -2.35 -0.65 13.68
N PRO A 189 -2.33 -0.02 12.48
CA PRO A 189 -3.45 -0.09 11.56
C PRO A 189 -3.71 -1.53 11.09
N ILE A 190 -4.98 -1.83 10.83
CA ILE A 190 -5.41 -3.13 10.30
C ILE A 190 -5.85 -2.94 8.85
N SER A 191 -5.13 -3.57 7.92
CA SER A 191 -5.57 -3.72 6.54
C SER A 191 -6.43 -4.97 6.44
N ILE A 192 -7.75 -4.78 6.40
CA ILE A 192 -8.72 -5.89 6.39
C ILE A 192 -9.27 -6.12 4.98
N HIS A 193 -9.10 -7.33 4.46
CA HIS A 193 -9.74 -7.77 3.22
C HIS A 193 -10.49 -9.06 3.51
N VAL A 194 -11.79 -8.95 3.82
CA VAL A 194 -12.64 -10.10 4.26
C VAL A 194 -13.94 -10.25 3.47
N GLY A 195 -14.04 -9.56 2.34
CA GLY A 195 -15.19 -9.63 1.44
C GLY A 195 -14.74 -9.82 -0.01
N ASP A 196 -15.64 -10.38 -0.81
CA ASP A 196 -15.52 -10.52 -2.27
C ASP A 196 -16.81 -9.99 -2.93
N PRO A 197 -16.85 -9.81 -4.26
CA PRO A 197 -18.05 -9.36 -4.96
C PRO A 197 -19.28 -10.22 -4.64
N LYS A 198 -20.44 -9.58 -4.44
CA LYS A 198 -21.72 -10.28 -4.19
C LYS A 198 -22.01 -11.38 -5.21
N ALA A 199 -21.66 -11.15 -6.48
CA ALA A 199 -21.77 -12.09 -7.58
C ALA A 199 -21.17 -13.47 -7.29
N PHE A 200 -20.16 -13.56 -6.43
CA PHE A 200 -19.49 -14.82 -6.08
C PHE A 200 -20.35 -15.74 -5.22
N TRP A 201 -21.49 -15.27 -4.71
CA TRP A 201 -22.50 -16.07 -3.99
C TRP A 201 -23.79 -16.30 -4.80
N LEU A 202 -23.90 -15.70 -5.99
CA LEU A 202 -25.04 -15.89 -6.89
C LEU A 202 -24.85 -17.18 -7.73
N PRO A 203 -25.87 -17.65 -8.48
CA PRO A 203 -25.76 -18.88 -9.27
C PRO A 203 -24.50 -18.95 -10.13
N TYR A 204 -23.92 -20.15 -10.24
CA TYR A 204 -22.71 -20.41 -11.03
C TYR A 204 -23.10 -20.73 -12.48
N ASP A 205 -23.57 -19.73 -13.21
CA ASP A 205 -23.96 -19.84 -14.62
C ASP A 205 -23.73 -18.51 -15.37
N ASP A 206 -24.08 -18.49 -16.66
CA ASP A 206 -23.88 -17.36 -17.56
C ASP A 206 -24.78 -16.14 -17.28
N SER A 207 -25.75 -16.27 -16.35
CA SER A 207 -26.53 -15.14 -15.85
C SER A 207 -25.79 -14.32 -14.79
N ASN A 208 -24.68 -14.85 -14.26
CA ASN A 208 -23.86 -14.19 -13.26
C ASN A 208 -23.06 -13.01 -13.86
N GLU A 209 -23.15 -11.82 -13.26
CA GLU A 209 -22.44 -10.62 -13.75
C GLU A 209 -20.90 -10.76 -13.78
N ARG A 210 -20.35 -11.70 -13.01
CA ARG A 210 -18.91 -12.04 -12.98
C ARG A 210 -18.61 -13.41 -13.60
N TRP A 211 -19.46 -13.87 -14.52
CA TRP A 211 -19.34 -15.21 -15.11
C TRP A 211 -17.97 -15.46 -15.76
N THR A 212 -17.43 -14.46 -16.47
CA THR A 212 -16.13 -14.59 -17.13
C THR A 212 -15.02 -14.91 -16.11
N GLU A 213 -14.98 -14.18 -15.00
CA GLU A 213 -14.00 -14.41 -13.94
C GLU A 213 -14.24 -15.72 -13.19
N LEU A 214 -15.50 -16.05 -12.87
CA LEU A 214 -15.85 -17.25 -12.12
C LEU A 214 -15.59 -18.53 -12.91
N LYS A 215 -15.80 -18.51 -14.22
CA LYS A 215 -15.51 -19.65 -15.11
C LYS A 215 -14.03 -20.03 -15.07
N ASP A 216 -13.15 -19.03 -15.05
CA ASP A 216 -11.69 -19.23 -15.00
C ASP A 216 -11.20 -19.49 -13.56
N HIS A 217 -11.93 -19.01 -12.55
CA HIS A 217 -11.59 -19.12 -11.14
C HIS A 217 -12.72 -19.70 -10.30
N ARG A 218 -13.08 -20.97 -10.56
CA ARG A 218 -14.19 -21.65 -9.87
C ARG A 218 -14.10 -21.60 -8.34
N SER A 219 -12.88 -21.61 -7.78
CA SER A 219 -12.66 -21.54 -6.32
C SER A 219 -13.06 -20.21 -5.68
N TRP A 220 -13.39 -19.18 -6.48
CA TRP A 220 -13.91 -17.92 -5.99
C TRP A 220 -15.42 -17.91 -5.86
N TRP A 221 -16.10 -18.98 -6.28
CA TRP A 221 -17.52 -19.13 -6.06
C TRP A 221 -17.81 -19.73 -4.67
N PHE A 222 -18.62 -19.03 -3.88
CA PHE A 222 -18.96 -19.33 -2.49
C PHE A 222 -20.46 -19.55 -2.28
N GLY A 223 -21.23 -19.65 -3.37
CA GLY A 223 -22.66 -19.95 -3.31
C GLY A 223 -22.95 -21.34 -2.72
N ASP A 224 -24.18 -21.53 -2.26
CA ASP A 224 -24.66 -22.82 -1.78
C ASP A 224 -24.95 -23.72 -3.00
N PRO A 225 -24.22 -24.82 -3.23
CA PRO A 225 -24.47 -25.71 -4.36
C PRO A 225 -25.81 -26.47 -4.27
N ALA A 226 -26.48 -26.40 -3.11
CA ALA A 226 -27.79 -27.00 -2.91
C ALA A 226 -28.96 -26.03 -3.15
N LYS A 227 -28.69 -24.75 -3.45
CA LYS A 227 -29.70 -23.72 -3.78
C LYS A 227 -29.48 -23.18 -5.18
#